data_AF-A0A377V7Y9-F1
#
_entry.id   AF-A0A377V7Y9-F1
#
_cell.length_a   1.000
_cell.length_b   1.000
_cell.length_c   1.000
_cell.angle_alpha   90.00
_cell.angle_beta   90.00
_cell.angle_gamma   90.00
#
_symmetry.space_group_name_H-M   'P 1'
#
loop_
_entity.id
_entity.type
_entity.pdbx_description
1 polymer ?
#
loop_
_entity_poly.entity_id
_entity_poly.type
_entity_poly.pdbx_seq_one_letter_code
_entity_poly.pdbx_strand_id
1 'polypeptide(L)'
;MRRKNLSAGVSGPMMNDEFADVTFALFALKARGEPPRQLVRDAEALRQQLLHVSGVKKVNILGEQAERIYLSFSHDRLATLGLSPEAIFAALNSQNVLTAAGAIETRGGQIFIRLDGAFDRLQQIRDTPIIAGGRTLKLADVATVERGYEDPATFLIRHQGEPALLLGVVMREGWNGLALGKALDAETASINQNLPLGMSLTKVTDQSVNISAAVDEFMIKFFVALLVVMAVCFVSMGWRVGMVVAAAVPLTLAVVFVVMAATGKTSTVSLSAR
;
A
#
# COMPACT_ATOMS: atom_id res chain seq x y z
N MET A 1 -20.10 12.76 15.07
CA MET A 1 -20.21 12.58 16.54
C MET A 1 -18.97 13.16 17.22
N ARG A 2 -19.14 13.97 18.27
CA ARG A 2 -18.04 14.68 18.94
C ARG A 2 -17.16 13.71 19.74
N ARG A 3 -15.84 13.79 19.53
CA ARG A 3 -14.71 13.08 20.17
C ARG A 3 -14.65 13.16 21.72
N LYS A 4 -15.68 13.73 22.37
CA LYS A 4 -15.66 14.18 23.78
C LYS A 4 -16.11 13.12 24.80
N ASN A 5 -16.57 11.94 24.36
CA ASN A 5 -17.13 10.89 25.23
C ASN A 5 -16.38 9.54 25.17
N LEU A 6 -15.19 9.49 24.59
CA LEU A 6 -14.40 8.26 24.54
C LEU A 6 -13.49 8.19 25.77
N SER A 7 -13.45 7.02 26.43
CA SER A 7 -12.52 6.77 27.53
C SER A 7 -11.08 6.93 27.06
N ALA A 8 -10.18 7.31 27.97
CA ALA A 8 -8.76 7.45 27.65
C ALA A 8 -8.23 6.14 27.06
N GLY A 9 -7.80 6.19 25.79
CA GLY A 9 -7.28 5.03 25.04
C GLY A 9 -8.15 4.56 23.87
N VAL A 10 -9.40 5.02 23.74
CA VAL A 10 -10.26 4.63 22.60
C VAL A 10 -10.12 5.63 21.46
N SER A 11 -9.45 5.21 20.40
CA SER A 11 -9.51 5.88 19.11
C SER A 11 -10.94 5.84 18.59
N GLY A 12 -11.49 6.99 18.22
CA GLY A 12 -12.85 7.08 17.67
C GLY A 12 -13.01 6.25 16.39
N PRO A 13 -14.26 6.04 15.93
CA PRO A 13 -14.51 5.21 14.76
C PRO A 13 -13.67 5.70 13.57
N MET A 14 -12.81 4.82 13.05
CA MET A 14 -12.07 5.08 11.83
C MET A 14 -12.99 4.77 10.65
N MET A 15 -13.26 5.78 9.83
CA MET A 15 -13.94 5.59 8.56
C MET A 15 -12.88 5.03 7.60
N ASN A 16 -12.93 3.72 7.37
CA ASN A 16 -12.03 3.06 6.45
C ASN A 16 -12.74 2.86 5.11
N ASP A 17 -12.47 3.75 4.17
CA ASP A 17 -13.01 3.65 2.80
C ASP A 17 -12.21 2.64 1.95
N GLU A 18 -11.14 2.04 2.49
CA GLU A 18 -10.21 1.16 1.77
C GLU A 18 -10.71 -0.30 1.67
N PHE A 19 -11.79 -0.67 2.36
CA PHE A 19 -12.33 -2.05 2.33
C PHE A 19 -12.82 -2.51 0.94
N ALA A 20 -13.11 -1.57 0.04
CA ALA A 20 -13.58 -1.86 -1.32
C ALA A 20 -12.46 -1.80 -2.37
N ASP A 21 -11.23 -1.47 -2.00
CA ASP A 21 -10.14 -1.36 -2.96
C ASP A 21 -9.74 -2.74 -3.50
N VAL A 22 -9.79 -2.89 -4.83
CA VAL A 22 -9.37 -4.11 -5.53
C VAL A 22 -7.92 -3.95 -5.99
N THR A 23 -7.06 -4.88 -5.54
CA THR A 23 -5.67 -4.96 -6.02
C THR A 23 -5.64 -5.38 -7.48
N PHE A 24 -5.18 -4.48 -8.35
CA PHE A 24 -5.07 -4.68 -9.79
C PHE A 24 -3.81 -5.48 -10.16
N ALA A 25 -2.67 -5.18 -9.53
CA ALA A 25 -1.43 -5.90 -9.73
C ALA A 25 -0.71 -6.06 -8.39
N LEU A 26 -0.02 -7.18 -8.22
CA LEU A 26 0.75 -7.48 -7.02
C LEU A 26 2.19 -7.75 -7.41
N PHE A 27 3.12 -7.06 -6.78
CA PHE A 27 4.55 -7.23 -7.00
C PHE A 27 5.20 -7.76 -5.73
N ALA A 28 6.19 -8.64 -5.88
CA ALA A 28 7.06 -9.10 -4.80
C ALA A 28 8.42 -8.43 -4.94
N LEU A 29 8.77 -7.62 -3.94
CA LEU A 29 10.12 -7.12 -3.75
C LEU A 29 10.90 -8.13 -2.92
N LYS A 30 11.92 -8.71 -3.56
CA LYS A 30 12.88 -9.59 -2.91
C LYS A 30 14.21 -8.89 -2.75
N ALA A 31 14.88 -9.11 -1.62
CA ALA A 31 16.27 -8.73 -1.43
C ALA A 31 16.99 -9.84 -0.67
N ARG A 32 18.05 -10.38 -1.28
CA ARG A 32 18.81 -11.49 -0.67
C ARG A 32 19.88 -10.94 0.28
N GLY A 33 19.72 -11.21 1.58
CA GLY A 33 20.72 -10.86 2.60
C GLY A 33 20.64 -9.43 3.13
N GLU A 34 19.60 -8.68 2.77
CA GLU A 34 19.37 -7.31 3.26
C GLU A 34 18.58 -7.30 4.59
N PRO A 35 18.87 -6.36 5.50
CA PRO A 35 18.06 -6.17 6.70
C PRO A 35 16.61 -5.80 6.34
N PRO A 36 15.59 -6.34 7.03
CA PRO A 36 14.19 -6.05 6.75
C PRO A 36 13.87 -4.54 6.70
N ARG A 37 14.48 -3.75 7.58
CA ARG A 37 14.33 -2.28 7.61
C ARG A 37 14.74 -1.62 6.30
N GLN A 38 15.86 -2.03 5.71
CA GLN A 38 16.34 -1.44 4.47
C GLN A 38 15.37 -1.80 3.33
N LEU A 39 14.92 -3.06 3.30
CA LEU A 39 13.92 -3.53 2.35
C LEU A 39 12.61 -2.74 2.40
N VAL A 40 12.14 -2.36 3.60
CA VAL A 40 10.94 -1.52 3.75
C VAL A 40 11.17 -0.11 3.23
N ARG A 41 12.33 0.49 3.49
CA ARG A 41 12.68 1.82 2.96
C ARG A 41 12.73 1.83 1.43
N ASP A 42 13.31 0.80 0.86
CA ASP A 42 13.39 0.65 -0.59
C ASP A 42 12.00 0.37 -1.18
N ALA A 43 11.18 -0.48 -0.53
CA ALA A 43 9.78 -0.67 -0.89
C ALA A 43 8.99 0.63 -0.84
N GLU A 44 9.27 1.52 0.11
CA GLU A 44 8.63 2.83 0.19
C GLU A 44 9.04 3.79 -0.92
N ALA A 45 10.32 3.79 -1.30
CA ALA A 45 10.78 4.53 -2.48
C ALA A 45 10.11 4.00 -3.76
N LEU A 46 10.00 2.67 -3.92
CA LEU A 46 9.31 2.04 -5.03
C LEU A 46 7.81 2.34 -5.02
N ARG A 47 7.18 2.37 -3.84
CA ARG A 47 5.78 2.79 -3.67
C ARG A 47 5.58 4.19 -4.23
N GLN A 48 6.46 5.13 -3.88
CA GLN A 48 6.39 6.49 -4.40
C GLN A 48 6.55 6.54 -5.91
N GLN A 49 7.48 5.77 -6.50
CA GLN A 49 7.64 5.70 -7.95
C GLN A 49 6.39 5.14 -8.64
N LEU A 50 5.86 4.01 -8.17
CA LEU A 50 4.64 3.39 -8.70
C LEU A 50 3.41 4.29 -8.58
N LEU A 51 3.31 5.14 -7.55
CA LEU A 51 2.22 6.12 -7.40
C LEU A 51 2.24 7.21 -8.50
N HIS A 52 3.37 7.46 -9.16
CA HIS A 52 3.46 8.40 -10.28
C HIS A 52 2.96 7.79 -11.60
N VAL A 53 2.78 6.47 -11.67
CA VAL A 53 2.24 5.81 -12.88
C VAL A 53 0.78 6.22 -13.09
N SER A 54 0.47 6.68 -14.29
CA SER A 54 -0.88 7.13 -14.65
C SER A 54 -1.88 5.98 -14.53
N GLY A 55 -2.93 6.19 -13.74
CA GLY A 55 -3.95 5.18 -13.45
C GLY A 55 -3.78 4.46 -12.11
N VAL A 56 -2.67 4.68 -11.39
CA VAL A 56 -2.51 4.20 -10.02
C VAL A 56 -3.24 5.12 -9.05
N LYS A 57 -4.11 4.53 -8.22
CA LYS A 57 -4.82 5.21 -7.13
C LYS A 57 -4.01 5.16 -5.84
N LYS A 58 -3.53 3.96 -5.51
CA LYS A 58 -2.87 3.64 -4.25
C LYS A 58 -1.91 2.48 -4.45
N VAL A 59 -0.87 2.41 -3.62
CA VAL A 59 0.01 1.26 -3.52
C VAL A 59 0.13 0.87 -2.04
N ASN A 60 -0.17 -0.38 -1.72
CA ASN A 60 -0.13 -0.95 -0.38
C ASN A 60 1.13 -1.81 -0.21
N ILE A 61 1.87 -1.62 0.87
CA ILE A 61 2.98 -2.50 1.25
C ILE A 61 2.44 -3.54 2.24
N LEU A 62 2.72 -4.82 1.98
CA LEU A 62 2.29 -5.94 2.81
C LEU A 62 3.52 -6.77 3.20
N GLY A 63 3.52 -7.28 4.43
CA GLY A 63 4.63 -8.08 4.98
C GLY A 63 5.72 -7.24 5.66
N GLU A 64 5.47 -5.95 5.90
CA GLU A 64 6.34 -5.13 6.73
C GLU A 64 6.34 -5.65 8.17
N GLN A 65 7.53 -5.88 8.71
CA GLN A 65 7.71 -6.22 10.12
C GLN A 65 8.00 -4.92 10.89
N ALA A 66 7.04 -4.50 11.72
CA ALA A 66 7.16 -3.25 12.47
C ALA A 66 8.38 -3.28 13.42
N GLU A 67 9.14 -2.20 13.45
CA GLU A 67 10.16 -2.01 14.49
C GLU A 67 9.49 -1.75 15.85
N ARG A 68 9.99 -2.43 16.88
CA ARG A 68 9.57 -2.24 18.28
C ARG A 68 10.79 -1.90 19.12
N ILE A 69 10.56 -1.13 20.18
CA ILE A 69 11.60 -0.85 21.17
C ILE A 69 11.28 -1.70 22.40
N TYR A 70 12.19 -2.61 22.71
CA TYR A 70 12.10 -3.50 23.85
C TYR A 70 12.78 -2.86 25.06
N LEU A 71 12.07 -2.86 26.17
CA LEU A 71 12.53 -2.40 27.46
C LEU A 71 12.62 -3.63 28.36
N SER A 72 13.84 -4.12 28.58
CA SER A 72 14.11 -5.32 29.37
C SER A 72 14.69 -4.93 30.72
N PHE A 73 14.06 -5.38 31.81
CA PHE A 73 14.51 -5.09 33.17
C PHE A 73 14.50 -6.35 34.03
N SER A 74 15.48 -6.44 34.93
CA SER A 74 15.53 -7.49 35.95
C SER A 74 14.65 -7.09 37.13
N HIS A 75 13.72 -7.96 37.52
CA HIS A 75 12.86 -7.74 38.69
C HIS A 75 13.67 -7.54 39.97
N ASP A 76 14.74 -8.30 40.17
CA ASP A 76 15.60 -8.20 41.37
C ASP A 76 16.31 -6.84 41.44
N ARG A 77 16.75 -6.31 40.28
CA ARG A 77 17.42 -5.01 40.19
C ARG A 77 16.44 -3.87 40.47
N LEU A 78 15.21 -3.97 39.96
CA LEU A 78 14.14 -3.00 40.24
C LEU A 78 13.78 -2.98 41.73
N ALA A 79 13.62 -4.16 42.34
CA ALA A 79 13.30 -4.30 43.76
C ALA A 79 14.39 -3.70 44.66
N THR A 80 15.67 -3.93 44.32
CA THR A 80 16.81 -3.36 45.06
C THR A 80 16.86 -1.83 44.98
N LEU A 81 16.41 -1.25 43.86
CA LEU A 81 16.34 0.19 43.66
C LEU A 81 15.04 0.83 44.18
N GLY A 82 14.10 0.03 44.69
CA GLY A 82 12.79 0.50 45.13
C GLY A 82 11.94 1.05 43.99
N LEU A 83 12.16 0.59 42.76
CA LEU A 83 11.45 1.03 41.56
C LEU A 83 10.36 0.03 41.18
N SER A 84 9.16 0.54 40.87
CA SER A 84 8.10 -0.25 40.27
C SER A 84 8.11 -0.11 38.74
N PRO A 85 7.72 -1.16 37.99
CA PRO A 85 7.57 -1.06 36.53
C PRO A 85 6.62 0.07 36.10
N GLU A 86 5.56 0.32 36.87
CA GLU A 86 4.58 1.37 36.60
C GLU A 86 5.20 2.77 36.65
N ALA A 87 6.15 3.00 37.58
CA ALA A 87 6.87 4.26 37.67
C ALA A 87 7.73 4.52 36.41
N ILE A 88 8.28 3.48 35.79
CA ILE A 88 9.03 3.56 34.54
C ILE A 88 8.10 3.93 33.38
N PHE A 89 6.94 3.26 33.26
CA PHE A 89 5.94 3.60 32.25
C PHE A 89 5.41 5.03 32.41
N ALA A 90 5.16 5.47 33.64
CA ALA A 90 4.73 6.84 33.93
C ALA A 90 5.80 7.87 33.51
N ALA A 91 7.07 7.62 33.82
CA ALA A 91 8.17 8.49 33.43
C ALA A 91 8.33 8.59 31.90
N LEU A 92 8.29 7.45 31.20
CA LEU A 92 8.33 7.40 29.74
C LEU A 92 7.14 8.14 29.11
N ASN A 93 5.93 7.92 29.63
CA ASN A 93 4.74 8.58 29.11
C ASN A 93 4.77 10.09 29.37
N SER A 94 5.31 10.53 30.51
CA SER A 94 5.45 11.95 30.85
C SER A 94 6.43 12.70 29.94
N GLN A 95 7.50 12.02 29.47
CA GLN A 95 8.46 12.60 28.52
C GLN A 95 7.99 12.51 27.07
N ASN A 96 7.18 11.50 26.72
CA ASN A 96 6.61 11.37 25.39
C ASN A 96 5.47 12.39 25.10
N VAL A 97 5.08 13.20 26.09
CA VAL A 97 4.16 14.31 25.85
C VAL A 97 4.90 15.39 25.08
N LEU A 98 4.64 15.46 23.77
CA LEU A 98 4.94 16.62 22.92
C LEU A 98 4.40 17.88 23.58
N THR A 99 5.23 18.53 24.40
CA THR A 99 4.88 19.82 24.99
C THR A 99 4.94 20.82 23.86
N ALA A 100 3.79 21.35 23.45
CA ALA A 100 3.71 22.41 22.45
C ALA A 100 4.52 23.60 22.97
N ALA A 101 5.67 23.85 22.35
CA ALA A 101 6.46 25.02 22.67
C ALA A 101 5.69 26.25 22.18
N GLY A 102 5.36 27.15 23.11
CA GLY A 102 4.64 28.38 22.82
C GLY A 102 5.48 29.32 21.93
N ALA A 103 4.80 30.19 21.18
CA ALA A 103 5.45 31.26 20.45
C ALA A 103 5.77 32.43 21.40
N ILE A 104 6.95 33.04 21.27
CA ILE A 104 7.26 34.31 21.91
C ILE A 104 6.98 35.43 20.90
N GLU A 105 6.02 36.30 21.22
CA GLU A 105 5.70 37.47 20.41
C GLU A 105 6.71 38.59 20.70
N THR A 106 7.74 38.71 19.87
CA THR A 106 8.68 39.84 19.91
C THR A 106 8.22 40.96 18.99
N ARG A 107 8.55 42.23 19.33
CA ARG A 107 8.14 43.47 18.62
C ARG A 107 8.51 43.56 17.12
N GLY A 108 9.12 42.54 16.52
CA GLY A 108 9.48 42.52 15.10
C GLY A 108 9.47 41.15 14.42
N GLY A 109 8.96 40.09 15.08
CA GLY A 109 8.92 38.75 14.49
C GLY A 109 8.51 37.67 15.49
N GLN A 110 7.71 36.71 15.02
CA GLN A 110 7.31 35.53 15.78
C GLN A 110 8.45 34.50 15.73
N ILE A 111 9.06 34.21 16.89
CA ILE A 111 10.08 33.16 16.99
C ILE A 111 9.38 31.89 17.46
N PHE A 112 9.30 30.90 16.57
CA PHE A 112 8.87 29.54 16.92
C PHE A 112 10.05 28.83 17.59
N ILE A 113 10.01 28.72 18.91
CA ILE A 113 10.90 27.83 19.64
C ILE A 113 10.24 26.46 19.58
N ARG A 114 10.92 25.43 19.04
CA ARG A 114 10.48 24.04 19.13
C ARG A 114 11.44 23.30 20.05
N LEU A 115 10.93 22.83 21.19
CA LEU A 115 11.65 21.87 22.01
C LEU A 115 11.44 20.50 21.38
N ASP A 116 12.50 19.92 20.82
CA ASP A 116 12.46 18.56 20.28
C ASP A 116 12.34 17.56 21.44
N GLY A 117 11.10 17.31 21.87
CA GLY A 117 10.76 16.35 22.93
C GLY A 117 10.37 14.96 22.44
N ALA A 118 10.32 14.74 21.12
CA ALA A 118 10.03 13.43 20.55
C ALA A 118 11.28 12.55 20.52
N PHE A 119 11.14 11.26 20.87
CA PHE A 119 12.20 10.26 20.81
C PHE A 119 12.63 9.95 19.37
N ASP A 120 13.41 10.81 18.74
CA ASP A 120 13.97 10.58 17.41
C ASP A 120 15.15 9.59 17.44
N ARG A 121 15.77 9.41 18.62
CA ARG A 121 16.92 8.51 18.79
C ARG A 121 16.71 7.58 19.97
N LEU A 122 17.04 6.30 19.78
CA LEU A 122 17.07 5.28 20.85
C LEU A 122 17.83 5.76 22.10
N GLN A 123 18.84 6.62 21.89
CA GLN A 123 19.61 7.26 22.94
C GLN A 123 18.78 8.15 23.87
N GLN A 124 17.81 8.90 23.35
CA GLN A 124 16.95 9.75 24.17
C GLN A 124 16.06 8.92 25.10
N ILE A 125 15.58 7.76 24.63
CA ILE A 125 14.84 6.81 25.48
C ILE A 125 15.75 6.30 26.59
N ARG A 126 16.99 5.94 26.27
CA ARG A 126 18.01 5.50 27.25
C ARG A 126 18.35 6.57 28.29
N ASP A 127 18.39 7.82 27.88
CA ASP A 127 18.73 8.97 28.74
C ASP A 127 17.53 9.50 29.55
N THR A 128 16.33 8.93 29.38
CA THR A 128 15.11 9.26 30.14
C THR A 128 15.40 9.22 31.66
N PRO A 129 15.30 10.35 32.39
CA PRO A 129 15.45 10.34 33.85
C PRO A 129 14.30 9.61 34.54
N ILE A 130 14.65 8.73 35.48
CA ILE A 130 13.78 7.95 36.35
C ILE A 130 14.13 8.28 37.81
N ILE A 131 13.13 8.63 38.63
CA ILE A 131 13.34 8.95 40.04
C ILE A 131 13.14 7.69 40.88
N ALA A 132 14.17 7.31 41.63
CA ALA A 132 14.20 6.12 42.49
C ALA A 132 14.71 6.50 43.88
N GLY A 133 13.86 6.40 44.92
CA GLY A 133 14.27 6.64 46.31
C GLY A 133 14.97 7.99 46.54
N GLY A 134 14.53 9.05 45.86
CA GLY A 134 15.10 10.40 45.97
C GLY A 134 16.35 10.66 45.11
N ARG A 135 16.78 9.69 44.28
CA ARG A 135 17.89 9.84 43.32
C ARG A 135 17.36 9.81 41.90
N THR A 136 17.99 10.59 41.01
CA THR A 136 17.69 10.55 39.57
C THR A 136 18.65 9.56 38.91
N LEU A 137 18.11 8.52 38.31
CA LEU A 137 18.83 7.52 37.52
C LEU A 137 18.42 7.66 36.06
N LYS A 138 19.25 7.20 35.12
CA LYS A 138 18.83 7.11 33.72
C LYS A 138 18.13 5.78 33.47
N LEU A 139 17.24 5.73 32.50
CA LEU A 139 16.59 4.47 32.10
C LEU A 139 17.63 3.40 31.71
N ALA A 140 18.74 3.79 31.09
CA ALA A 140 19.86 2.91 30.77
C ALA A 140 20.52 2.24 32.00
N ASP A 141 20.44 2.86 33.17
CA ASP A 141 21.01 2.31 34.41
C ASP A 141 20.12 1.20 34.99
N VAL A 142 18.83 1.24 34.65
CA VAL A 142 17.77 0.43 35.25
C VAL A 142 17.26 -0.66 34.29
N ALA A 143 17.24 -0.38 32.98
CA ALA A 143 16.71 -1.25 31.95
C ALA A 143 17.59 -1.26 30.70
N THR A 144 17.66 -2.42 30.05
CA THR A 144 18.26 -2.56 28.72
C THR A 144 17.24 -2.12 27.68
N VAL A 145 17.58 -1.08 26.93
CA VAL A 145 16.75 -0.53 25.85
C VAL A 145 17.33 -0.98 24.51
N GLU A 146 16.62 -1.87 23.82
CA GLU A 146 17.04 -2.40 22.53
C GLU A 146 15.98 -2.14 21.47
N ARG A 147 16.44 -1.88 20.25
CA ARG A 147 15.56 -1.83 19.09
C ARG A 147 15.53 -3.24 18.51
N GLY A 148 14.34 -3.82 18.46
CA GLY A 148 14.09 -5.10 17.83
C GLY A 148 13.01 -4.98 16.77
N TYR A 149 12.67 -6.10 16.17
CA TYR A 149 11.48 -6.23 15.35
C TYR A 149 10.36 -6.84 16.17
N GLU A 150 9.11 -6.60 15.78
CA GLU A 150 7.96 -7.27 16.40
C GLU A 150 8.14 -8.79 16.38
N ASP A 151 8.13 -9.38 17.57
CA ASP A 151 8.30 -10.81 17.83
C ASP A 151 7.17 -11.30 18.77
N PRO A 152 6.36 -12.30 18.37
CA PRO A 152 6.38 -13.02 17.09
C PRO A 152 5.95 -12.15 15.91
N ALA A 153 6.53 -12.40 14.73
CA ALA A 153 6.15 -11.70 13.51
C ALA A 153 4.66 -11.94 13.18
N THR A 154 3.87 -10.87 13.10
CA THR A 154 2.43 -10.98 12.83
C THR A 154 2.14 -11.53 11.43
N PHE A 155 2.95 -11.16 10.43
CA PHE A 155 2.84 -11.65 9.06
C PHE A 155 4.22 -11.85 8.44
N LEU A 156 4.47 -13.03 7.87
CA LEU A 156 5.66 -13.33 7.08
C LEU A 156 5.23 -13.71 5.67
N ILE A 157 5.74 -12.99 4.68
CA ILE A 157 5.42 -13.24 3.28
C ILE A 157 6.65 -13.81 2.58
N ARG A 158 6.43 -14.86 1.79
CA ARG A 158 7.47 -15.48 0.97
C ARG A 158 6.98 -15.59 -0.47
N HIS A 159 7.86 -15.31 -1.41
CA HIS A 159 7.63 -15.54 -2.83
C HIS A 159 8.67 -16.53 -3.34
N GLN A 160 8.22 -17.70 -3.79
CA GLN A 160 9.09 -18.80 -4.23
C GLN A 160 10.10 -19.25 -3.16
N GLY A 161 9.68 -19.32 -1.90
CA GLY A 161 10.50 -19.79 -0.77
C GLY A 161 11.40 -18.73 -0.13
N GLU A 162 11.56 -17.57 -0.75
CA GLU A 162 12.37 -16.45 -0.23
C GLU A 162 11.49 -15.39 0.45
N PRO A 163 11.93 -14.79 1.58
CA PRO A 163 11.25 -13.65 2.20
C PRO A 163 11.08 -12.49 1.21
N ALA A 164 9.88 -11.90 1.18
CA ALA A 164 9.56 -10.81 0.27
C ALA A 164 8.57 -9.83 0.91
N LEU A 165 8.66 -8.57 0.50
CA LEU A 165 7.59 -7.60 0.70
C LEU A 165 6.69 -7.59 -0.53
N LEU A 166 5.37 -7.46 -0.34
CA LEU A 166 4.46 -7.29 -1.47
C LEU A 166 4.07 -5.83 -1.62
N LEU A 167 4.03 -5.36 -2.87
CA LEU A 167 3.48 -4.08 -3.26
C LEU A 167 2.22 -4.34 -4.07
N GLY A 168 1.06 -4.09 -3.47
CA GLY A 168 -0.25 -4.19 -4.11
C GLY A 168 -0.66 -2.87 -4.72
N VAL A 169 -0.82 -2.82 -6.04
CA VAL A 169 -1.23 -1.63 -6.79
C VAL A 169 -2.75 -1.64 -6.98
N VAL A 170 -3.40 -0.55 -6.58
CA VAL A 170 -4.83 -0.31 -6.76
C VAL A 170 -5.03 0.65 -7.93
N MET A 171 -5.89 0.27 -8.87
CA MET A 171 -6.22 1.08 -10.04
C MET A 171 -7.24 2.17 -9.71
N ARG A 172 -7.16 3.32 -10.36
CA ARG A 172 -8.20 4.37 -10.32
C ARG A 172 -9.49 3.86 -10.95
N GLU A 173 -10.62 4.19 -10.34
CA GLU A 173 -11.93 3.86 -10.90
C GLU A 173 -12.09 4.42 -12.32
N GLY A 174 -12.67 3.63 -13.22
CA GLY A 174 -12.87 4.01 -14.62
C GLY A 174 -11.60 4.06 -15.49
N TRP A 175 -10.42 3.73 -14.94
CA TRP A 175 -9.19 3.69 -15.72
C TRP A 175 -9.10 2.44 -16.60
N ASN A 176 -8.38 2.55 -17.72
CA ASN A 176 -8.16 1.41 -18.61
C ASN A 176 -7.09 0.47 -18.02
N GLY A 177 -7.52 -0.71 -17.55
CA GLY A 177 -6.64 -1.72 -16.98
C GLY A 177 -5.56 -2.25 -17.95
N LEU A 178 -5.86 -2.38 -19.25
CA LEU A 178 -4.85 -2.81 -20.24
C LEU A 178 -3.75 -1.76 -20.42
N ALA A 179 -4.13 -0.47 -20.38
CA ALA A 179 -3.16 0.62 -20.45
C ALA A 179 -2.32 0.71 -19.18
N LEU A 180 -2.95 0.53 -18.01
CA LEU A 180 -2.24 0.50 -16.73
C LEU A 180 -1.26 -0.67 -16.65
N GLY A 181 -1.66 -1.89 -17.05
CA GLY A 181 -0.79 -3.06 -17.05
C GLY A 181 0.50 -2.83 -17.85
N LYS A 182 0.38 -2.29 -19.07
CA LYS A 182 1.52 -1.92 -19.91
C LYS A 182 2.40 -0.83 -19.30
N ALA A 183 1.80 0.18 -18.67
CA ALA A 183 2.55 1.24 -18.00
C ALA A 183 3.32 0.70 -16.78
N LEU A 184 2.71 -0.19 -16.01
CA LEU A 184 3.34 -0.86 -14.88
C LEU A 184 4.46 -1.80 -15.33
N ASP A 185 4.32 -2.51 -16.45
CA ASP A 185 5.39 -3.32 -17.04
C ASP A 185 6.61 -2.47 -17.42
N ALA A 186 6.38 -1.36 -18.10
CA ALA A 186 7.44 -0.44 -18.49
C ALA A 186 8.15 0.17 -17.26
N GLU A 187 7.38 0.61 -16.26
CA GLU A 187 7.92 1.15 -15.02
C GLU A 187 8.73 0.10 -14.25
N THR A 188 8.18 -1.12 -14.11
CA THR A 188 8.86 -2.22 -13.40
C THR A 188 10.15 -2.64 -14.09
N ALA A 189 10.18 -2.60 -15.44
CA ALA A 189 11.41 -2.85 -16.19
C ALA A 189 12.47 -1.76 -15.95
N SER A 190 12.07 -0.49 -15.85
CA SER A 190 12.98 0.62 -15.51
C SER A 190 13.48 0.54 -14.07
N ILE A 191 12.59 0.24 -13.12
CA ILE A 191 12.92 0.02 -11.71
C ILE A 191 13.97 -1.07 -11.57
N ASN A 192 13.75 -2.23 -12.17
CA ASN A 192 14.68 -3.37 -12.06
C ASN A 192 16.07 -3.08 -12.64
N GLN A 193 16.21 -2.12 -13.57
CA GLN A 193 17.53 -1.71 -14.09
C GLN A 193 18.32 -0.85 -13.09
N ASN A 194 17.62 -0.12 -12.22
CA ASN A 194 18.22 0.77 -11.23
C ASN A 194 18.35 0.14 -9.84
N LEU A 195 17.80 -1.05 -9.65
CA LEU A 195 17.87 -1.76 -8.37
C LEU A 195 19.29 -2.29 -8.09
N PRO A 196 19.72 -2.28 -6.82
CA PRO A 196 20.98 -2.90 -6.42
C PRO A 196 21.04 -4.39 -6.76
N LEU A 197 22.26 -4.90 -6.97
CA LEU A 197 22.48 -6.33 -7.17
C LEU A 197 21.93 -7.15 -5.99
N GLY A 198 21.12 -8.16 -6.29
CA GLY A 198 20.46 -9.00 -5.27
C GLY A 198 19.07 -8.55 -4.86
N MET A 199 18.58 -7.41 -5.40
CA MET A 199 17.17 -7.01 -5.32
C MET A 199 16.44 -7.25 -6.63
N SER A 200 15.16 -7.61 -6.53
CA SER A 200 14.29 -7.75 -7.71
C SER A 200 12.85 -7.45 -7.36
N LEU A 201 12.18 -6.66 -8.19
CA LEU A 201 10.75 -6.44 -8.16
C LEU A 201 10.08 -7.33 -9.21
N THR A 202 9.43 -8.40 -8.76
CA THR A 202 8.79 -9.39 -9.64
C THR A 202 7.29 -9.24 -9.59
N LYS A 203 6.62 -9.26 -10.75
CA LYS A 203 5.16 -9.28 -10.80
C LYS A 203 4.62 -10.67 -10.41
N VAL A 204 3.76 -10.73 -9.41
CA VAL A 204 3.14 -11.96 -8.88
C VAL A 204 1.78 -12.19 -9.52
N THR A 205 0.94 -11.15 -9.56
CA THR A 205 -0.36 -11.20 -10.23
C THR A 205 -0.59 -9.93 -11.04
N ASP A 206 -1.32 -10.08 -12.15
CA ASP A 206 -1.68 -8.99 -13.05
C ASP A 206 -3.06 -9.20 -13.64
N GLN A 207 -4.00 -8.29 -13.32
CA GLN A 207 -5.33 -8.34 -13.90
C GLN A 207 -5.34 -7.98 -15.39
N SER A 208 -4.35 -7.27 -15.94
CA SER A 208 -4.33 -6.93 -17.36
C SER A 208 -4.21 -8.15 -18.26
N VAL A 209 -3.50 -9.20 -17.80
CA VAL A 209 -3.34 -10.45 -18.55
C VAL A 209 -4.67 -11.18 -18.70
N ASN A 210 -5.46 -11.22 -17.63
CA ASN A 210 -6.80 -11.82 -17.66
C ASN A 210 -7.75 -11.01 -18.55
N ILE A 211 -7.67 -9.68 -18.51
CA ILE A 211 -8.47 -8.80 -19.38
C ILE A 211 -8.09 -9.03 -20.84
N SER A 212 -6.79 -9.08 -21.18
CA SER A 212 -6.37 -9.29 -22.57
C SER A 212 -6.81 -10.65 -23.09
N ALA A 213 -6.62 -11.71 -22.31
CA ALA A 213 -7.04 -13.05 -22.69
C ALA A 213 -8.56 -13.13 -22.94
N ALA A 214 -9.36 -12.51 -22.07
CA ALA A 214 -10.82 -12.47 -22.23
C ALA A 214 -11.26 -11.70 -23.49
N VAL A 215 -10.59 -10.58 -23.79
CA VAL A 215 -10.86 -9.79 -25.01
C VAL A 215 -10.48 -10.59 -26.25
N ASP A 216 -9.31 -11.24 -26.26
CA ASP A 216 -8.86 -12.05 -27.39
C ASP A 216 -9.79 -13.24 -27.64
N GLU A 217 -10.21 -13.94 -26.59
CA GLU A 217 -11.16 -15.04 -26.68
C GLU A 217 -12.53 -14.56 -27.20
N PHE A 218 -13.01 -13.41 -26.72
CA PHE A 218 -14.24 -12.79 -27.21
C PHE A 218 -14.14 -12.44 -28.69
N MET A 219 -13.02 -11.83 -29.13
CA MET A 219 -12.80 -11.45 -30.52
C MET A 219 -12.78 -12.67 -31.45
N ILE A 220 -12.14 -13.77 -31.04
CA ILE A 220 -12.14 -15.03 -31.81
C ILE A 220 -13.58 -15.56 -31.96
N LYS A 221 -14.32 -15.67 -30.86
CA LYS A 221 -15.71 -16.16 -30.89
C LYS A 221 -16.61 -15.26 -31.73
N PHE A 222 -16.42 -13.95 -31.63
CA PHE A 222 -17.15 -12.96 -32.42
C PHE A 222 -16.91 -13.15 -33.93
N PHE A 223 -15.65 -13.27 -34.35
CA PHE A 223 -15.32 -13.49 -35.77
C PHE A 223 -15.83 -14.84 -36.28
N VAL A 224 -15.73 -15.90 -35.49
CA VAL A 224 -16.28 -17.23 -35.86
C VAL A 224 -17.79 -17.14 -36.06
N ALA A 225 -18.52 -16.51 -35.14
CA ALA A 225 -19.96 -16.33 -35.26
C ALA A 225 -20.33 -15.50 -36.50
N LEU A 226 -19.61 -14.40 -36.76
CA LEU A 226 -19.79 -13.56 -37.93
C LEU A 226 -19.59 -14.35 -39.23
N LEU A 227 -18.54 -15.16 -39.30
CA LEU A 227 -18.23 -16.01 -40.47
C LEU A 227 -19.32 -17.06 -40.71
N VAL A 228 -19.84 -17.68 -39.67
CA VAL A 228 -20.93 -18.67 -39.79
C VAL A 228 -22.20 -18.02 -40.33
N VAL A 229 -22.60 -16.86 -39.78
CA VAL A 229 -23.76 -16.10 -40.27
C VAL A 229 -23.57 -15.74 -41.74
N MET A 230 -22.39 -15.21 -42.08
CA MET A 230 -22.05 -14.84 -43.44
C MET A 230 -22.13 -16.05 -44.39
N ALA A 231 -21.56 -17.19 -44.01
CA ALA A 231 -21.61 -18.42 -44.80
C ALA A 231 -23.05 -18.91 -45.04
N VAL A 232 -23.88 -18.94 -44.00
CA VAL A 232 -25.30 -19.32 -44.12
C VAL A 232 -26.06 -18.38 -45.05
N CYS A 233 -25.85 -17.06 -44.93
CA CYS A 233 -26.47 -16.07 -45.82
C CYS A 233 -26.03 -16.25 -47.28
N PHE A 234 -24.74 -16.49 -47.53
CA PHE A 234 -24.21 -16.73 -48.88
C PHE A 234 -24.79 -17.99 -49.50
N VAL A 235 -24.89 -19.09 -48.74
CA VAL A 235 -25.44 -20.37 -49.22
C VAL A 235 -26.95 -20.26 -49.46
N SER A 236 -27.69 -19.59 -48.57
CA SER A 236 -29.16 -19.55 -48.65
C SER A 236 -29.71 -18.52 -49.62
N MET A 237 -29.07 -17.35 -49.75
CA MET A 237 -29.62 -16.19 -50.49
C MET A 237 -28.72 -15.71 -51.63
N GLY A 238 -27.56 -16.34 -51.82
CA GLY A 238 -26.60 -16.00 -52.87
C GLY A 238 -25.72 -14.78 -52.56
N TRP A 239 -24.81 -14.49 -53.49
CA TRP A 239 -23.70 -13.54 -53.28
C TRP A 239 -24.15 -12.09 -53.01
N ARG A 240 -25.21 -11.63 -53.67
CA ARG A 240 -25.69 -10.24 -53.55
C ARG A 240 -26.22 -9.94 -52.15
N VAL A 241 -26.98 -10.87 -51.56
CA VAL A 241 -27.57 -10.67 -50.23
C VAL A 241 -26.54 -10.87 -49.12
N GLY A 242 -25.64 -11.84 -49.27
CA GLY A 242 -24.53 -12.06 -48.33
C GLY A 242 -23.64 -10.83 -48.13
N MET A 243 -23.32 -10.10 -49.21
CA MET A 243 -22.56 -8.84 -49.13
C MET A 243 -23.29 -7.74 -48.36
N VAL A 244 -24.60 -7.60 -48.55
CA VAL A 244 -25.41 -6.60 -47.83
C VAL A 244 -25.39 -6.87 -46.33
N VAL A 245 -25.54 -8.14 -45.92
CA VAL A 245 -25.49 -8.54 -44.51
C VAL A 245 -24.09 -8.33 -43.92
N ALA A 246 -23.04 -8.70 -44.66
CA ALA A 246 -21.65 -8.51 -44.23
C ALA A 246 -21.30 -7.03 -43.98
N ALA A 247 -21.87 -6.10 -44.75
CA ALA A 247 -21.71 -4.66 -44.53
C ALA A 247 -22.58 -4.12 -43.39
N ALA A 248 -23.78 -4.68 -43.19
CA ALA A 248 -24.72 -4.22 -42.17
C ALA A 248 -24.25 -4.52 -40.73
N VAL A 249 -23.60 -5.67 -40.50
CA VAL A 249 -23.19 -6.07 -39.14
C VAL A 249 -22.12 -5.14 -38.54
N PRO A 250 -20.98 -4.84 -39.21
CA PRO A 250 -20.01 -3.88 -38.68
C PRO A 250 -20.58 -2.47 -38.53
N LEU A 251 -21.46 -2.05 -39.45
CA LEU A 251 -22.09 -0.74 -39.41
C LEU A 251 -22.98 -0.59 -38.17
N THR A 252 -23.81 -1.58 -37.87
CA THR A 252 -24.67 -1.55 -36.67
C THR A 252 -23.85 -1.54 -35.39
N LEU A 253 -22.76 -2.32 -35.32
CA LEU A 253 -21.83 -2.28 -34.18
C LEU A 253 -21.14 -0.93 -34.03
N ALA A 254 -20.69 -0.31 -35.13
CA ALA A 254 -20.09 1.02 -35.10
C ALA A 254 -21.08 2.06 -34.54
N VAL A 255 -22.36 2.01 -34.96
CA VAL A 255 -23.40 2.88 -34.41
C VAL A 255 -23.61 2.63 -32.92
N VAL A 256 -23.65 1.36 -32.48
CA VAL A 256 -23.76 1.03 -31.05
C VAL A 256 -22.58 1.59 -30.25
N PHE A 257 -21.35 1.47 -30.74
CA PHE A 257 -20.17 2.03 -30.08
C PHE A 257 -20.23 3.55 -29.98
N VAL A 258 -20.66 4.24 -31.04
CA VAL A 258 -20.85 5.70 -31.02
C VAL A 258 -21.89 6.11 -29.98
N VAL A 259 -23.02 5.40 -29.92
CA VAL A 259 -24.09 5.67 -28.93
C VAL A 259 -23.59 5.38 -27.50
N MET A 260 -22.83 4.31 -27.29
CA MET A 260 -22.23 3.99 -25.99
C MET A 260 -21.25 5.07 -25.54
N ALA A 261 -20.38 5.54 -26.44
CA ALA A 261 -19.44 6.62 -26.18
C ALA A 261 -20.16 7.93 -25.85
N ALA A 262 -21.21 8.27 -26.60
CA ALA A 262 -22.03 9.47 -26.35
C ALA A 262 -22.78 9.43 -25.01
N THR A 263 -23.17 8.23 -24.56
CA THR A 263 -23.90 8.04 -23.29
C THR A 263 -22.96 7.85 -22.09
N GLY A 264 -21.64 7.81 -22.29
CA GLY A 264 -20.66 7.55 -21.23
C GLY A 264 -20.72 6.12 -20.67
N LYS A 265 -21.40 5.19 -21.35
CA LYS A 265 -21.49 3.76 -20.98
C LYS A 265 -20.34 3.00 -21.63
N THR A 266 -19.11 3.43 -21.37
CA THR A 266 -17.90 2.75 -21.86
C THR A 266 -17.62 1.54 -20.97
N SER A 267 -17.96 0.35 -21.46
CA SER A 267 -17.49 -1.00 -21.06
C SER A 267 -17.39 -1.34 -19.57
N THR A 268 -18.01 -0.55 -18.70
CA THR A 268 -18.23 -0.91 -17.30
C THR A 268 -19.68 -1.36 -17.25
N VAL A 269 -19.91 -2.66 -17.45
CA VAL A 269 -21.03 -3.30 -16.76
C VAL A 269 -20.72 -3.04 -15.30
N SER A 270 -21.38 -2.03 -14.73
CA SER A 270 -21.37 -1.81 -13.30
C SER A 270 -21.78 -3.15 -12.68
N LEU A 271 -20.84 -3.82 -12.02
CA LEU A 271 -21.14 -4.78 -10.97
C LEU A 271 -21.76 -3.99 -9.81
N SER A 272 -22.98 -3.50 -10.07
CA SER A 272 -23.99 -3.13 -9.09
C SER A 272 -25.17 -4.05 -9.39
N ALA A 273 -24.92 -5.35 -9.28
CA ALA A 273 -25.92 -6.31 -8.89
C ALA A 273 -25.54 -6.72 -7.46
N ARG A 274 -26.53 -6.67 -6.59
CA ARG A 274 -26.50 -7.05 -5.17
C ARG A 274 -25.63 -8.26 -4.86
#